data_AF-A0A359DDW0-F1
#
_entry.id   AF-A0A359DDW0-F1
#
_cell.length_a   1.000
_cell.length_b   1.000
_cell.length_c   1.000
_cell.angle_alpha   90.00
_cell.angle_beta   90.00
_cell.angle_gamma   90.00
#
_symmetry.space_group_name_H-M   'P 1'
#
loop_
_entity.id
_entity.type
_entity.pdbx_description
1 polymer ?
#
loop_
_entity_poly.entity_id
_entity_poly.type
_entity_poly.pdbx_seq_one_letter_code
_entity_poly.pdbx_strand_id
1 'polypeptide(L)'
;PTTAGTGSEVTNVSILSDKQAQLKKGIVSDYLLPDVALVSPLMTLTCPRGVTAASGVDALVHAVESYLSVNASPITDALAIGAIKLIAKALPKAYANPADLVAREDMATASLMAGMAFGNAGVGAVHALAYPLGGRFNIAHGVSNALLLPYVMAWNKLACVERMAEIAAALGVQTHGLSDKAAADLAVEAMAELCASVDIPKGMRSFGVPEDAIPAMAEEASKIDRLMRNNPRRLTAGDIEQIYRAAY
;
A
#
# COMPACT_ATOMS: atom_id res chain seq x y z
N PRO A 1 -1.00 -6.14 17.58
CA PRO A 1 -0.53 -4.90 16.91
C PRO A 1 -1.06 -3.65 17.63
N THR A 2 -0.32 -2.53 17.61
CA THR A 2 -0.77 -1.21 18.14
C THR A 2 -1.04 -0.17 17.04
N THR A 3 -0.86 -0.58 15.78
CA THR A 3 -1.16 0.19 14.57
C THR A 3 -2.01 -0.66 13.64
N ALA A 4 -2.96 -0.05 12.93
CA ALA A 4 -3.70 -0.70 11.85
C ALA A 4 -3.02 -0.37 10.52
N GLY A 5 -2.14 -1.25 10.04
CA GLY A 5 -1.37 -1.03 8.81
C GLY A 5 -0.56 -2.24 8.36
N THR A 6 0.50 -2.55 9.10
CA THR A 6 1.56 -3.47 8.63
C THR A 6 1.11 -4.91 8.38
N GLY A 7 0.11 -5.40 9.12
CA GLY A 7 -0.30 -6.80 9.10
C GLY A 7 0.78 -7.80 9.53
N SER A 8 1.91 -7.33 10.10
CA SER A 8 3.07 -8.18 10.39
C SER A 8 2.74 -9.32 11.36
N GLU A 9 1.74 -9.14 12.23
CA GLU A 9 1.25 -10.17 13.15
C GLU A 9 0.67 -11.42 12.47
N VAL A 10 0.40 -11.39 11.16
CA VAL A 10 -0.11 -12.53 10.38
C VAL A 10 0.74 -12.84 9.16
N THR A 11 2.01 -12.42 9.14
CA THR A 11 2.93 -12.69 8.02
C THR A 11 4.19 -13.41 8.48
N ASN A 12 4.82 -14.14 7.56
CA ASN A 12 6.10 -14.81 7.77
C ASN A 12 7.30 -13.96 7.28
N VAL A 13 7.15 -12.63 7.29
CA VAL A 13 8.11 -11.67 6.71
C VAL A 13 8.64 -10.73 7.78
N SER A 14 9.97 -10.58 7.83
CA SER A 14 10.65 -9.56 8.63
C SER A 14 11.42 -8.60 7.72
N ILE A 15 11.19 -7.30 7.86
CA ILE A 15 11.93 -6.26 7.13
C ILE A 15 12.89 -5.56 8.08
N LEU A 16 14.19 -5.67 7.79
CA LEU A 16 15.27 -5.10 8.60
C LEU A 16 16.04 -4.03 7.81
N SER A 17 16.52 -3.00 8.50
CA SER A 17 17.34 -1.95 7.89
C SER A 17 18.81 -2.34 7.93
N ASP A 18 19.46 -2.47 6.78
CA ASP A 18 20.90 -2.64 6.66
C ASP A 18 21.56 -1.26 6.57
N LYS A 19 22.12 -0.79 7.70
CA LYS A 19 22.78 0.52 7.77
C LYS A 19 24.07 0.59 6.96
N GLN A 20 24.75 -0.52 6.72
CA GLN A 20 25.98 -0.50 5.94
C GLN A 20 25.66 -0.37 4.44
N ALA A 21 24.66 -1.10 3.99
CA ALA A 21 24.21 -1.05 2.60
C ALA A 21 23.18 0.06 2.32
N GLN A 22 22.71 0.78 3.35
CA GLN A 22 21.69 1.84 3.25
C GLN A 22 20.39 1.38 2.58
N LEU A 23 19.98 0.15 2.84
CA LEU A 23 18.81 -0.47 2.19
C LEU A 23 18.02 -1.36 3.15
N LYS A 24 16.73 -1.53 2.86
CA LYS A 24 15.86 -2.47 3.58
C LYS A 24 16.02 -3.88 3.00
N LYS A 25 16.17 -4.87 3.86
CA LYS A 25 16.27 -6.30 3.51
C LYS A 25 15.07 -7.06 4.08
N GLY A 26 14.45 -7.91 3.27
CA GLY A 26 13.37 -8.79 3.70
C GLY A 26 13.85 -10.22 3.93
N ILE A 27 13.47 -10.80 5.06
CA ILE A 27 13.65 -12.21 5.40
C ILE A 27 12.26 -12.86 5.35
N VAL A 28 12.15 -13.97 4.63
CA VAL A 28 10.91 -14.77 4.56
C VAL A 28 11.23 -16.15 5.10
N SER A 29 10.49 -16.58 6.12
CA SER A 29 10.70 -17.89 6.76
C SER A 29 9.45 -18.29 7.53
N ASP A 30 9.00 -19.53 7.40
CA ASP A 30 7.83 -20.04 8.11
C ASP A 30 7.98 -19.97 9.63
N TYR A 31 9.22 -19.93 10.14
CA TYR A 31 9.52 -19.73 11.56
C TYR A 31 9.26 -18.29 12.06
N LEU A 32 8.97 -17.34 11.17
CA LEU A 32 8.63 -15.96 11.53
C LEU A 32 7.12 -15.76 11.73
N LEU A 33 6.28 -16.73 11.35
CA LEU A 33 4.85 -16.61 11.54
C LEU A 33 4.53 -16.69 13.05
N PRO A 34 3.84 -15.69 13.63
CA PRO A 34 3.50 -15.73 15.05
C PRO A 34 2.54 -16.88 15.38
N ASP A 35 2.75 -17.54 16.53
CA ASP A 35 1.83 -18.59 17.02
C ASP A 35 0.42 -18.04 17.31
N VAL A 36 0.35 -16.79 17.78
CA VAL A 36 -0.90 -16.10 18.15
C VAL A 36 -0.82 -14.62 17.78
N ALA A 37 -1.88 -14.10 17.14
CA ALA A 37 -2.07 -12.68 16.89
C ALA A 37 -3.21 -12.12 17.77
N LEU A 38 -2.90 -11.15 18.63
CA LEU A 38 -3.90 -10.43 19.42
C LEU A 38 -4.22 -9.09 18.75
N VAL A 39 -5.36 -9.04 18.06
CA VAL A 39 -5.84 -7.84 17.35
C VAL A 39 -6.96 -7.19 18.16
N SER A 40 -6.66 -6.05 18.79
CA SER A 40 -7.63 -5.31 19.61
C SER A 40 -7.61 -3.83 19.23
N PRO A 41 -8.78 -3.23 18.90
CA PRO A 41 -8.85 -1.81 18.54
C PRO A 41 -8.48 -0.89 19.69
N LEU A 42 -8.67 -1.33 20.94
CA LEU A 42 -8.29 -0.58 22.15
C LEU A 42 -6.80 -0.22 22.17
N MET A 43 -5.95 -1.09 21.60
CA MET A 43 -4.50 -0.90 21.53
C MET A 43 -4.08 0.15 20.49
N THR A 44 -5.02 0.69 19.72
CA THR A 44 -4.78 1.69 18.66
C THR A 44 -5.28 3.08 19.02
N LEU A 45 -6.01 3.25 20.13
CA LEU A 45 -6.63 4.52 20.52
C LEU A 45 -5.63 5.65 20.75
N THR A 46 -4.43 5.32 21.24
CA THR A 46 -3.33 6.27 21.47
C THR A 46 -2.47 6.51 20.23
N CYS A 47 -2.78 5.88 19.09
CA CYS A 47 -2.03 6.05 17.86
C CYS A 47 -2.17 7.50 17.36
N PRO A 48 -1.07 8.25 17.18
CA PRO A 48 -1.12 9.61 16.67
C PRO A 48 -1.86 9.68 15.34
N ARG A 49 -2.51 10.82 15.08
CA ARG A 49 -3.31 11.04 13.87
C ARG A 49 -2.53 10.80 12.58
N GLY A 50 -1.31 11.33 12.48
CA GLY A 50 -0.44 11.08 11.32
C GLY A 50 0.00 9.61 11.16
N VAL A 51 0.20 8.88 12.26
CA VAL A 51 0.51 7.44 12.21
C VAL A 51 -0.72 6.64 11.78
N THR A 52 -1.91 7.02 12.26
CA THR A 52 -3.18 6.42 11.85
C THR A 52 -3.40 6.57 10.34
N ALA A 53 -3.15 7.76 9.79
CA ALA A 53 -3.21 8.00 8.35
C ALA A 53 -2.20 7.13 7.59
N ALA A 54 -0.91 7.24 7.94
CA ALA A 54 0.15 6.54 7.23
C ALA A 54 -0.01 5.01 7.29
N SER A 55 -0.34 4.45 8.46
CA SER A 55 -0.54 3.01 8.61
C SER A 55 -1.83 2.54 7.93
N GLY A 56 -2.91 3.33 7.98
CA GLY A 56 -4.16 2.98 7.33
C GLY A 56 -4.03 2.93 5.80
N VAL A 57 -3.30 3.88 5.21
CA VAL A 57 -3.00 3.83 3.77
C VAL A 57 -2.02 2.70 3.44
N ASP A 58 -1.08 2.37 4.33
CA ASP A 58 -0.22 1.19 4.16
C ASP A 58 -1.03 -0.11 4.03
N ALA A 59 -2.02 -0.33 4.91
CA ALA A 59 -2.95 -1.45 4.80
C ALA A 59 -3.74 -1.43 3.48
N LEU A 60 -4.08 -0.25 2.98
CA LEU A 60 -4.79 -0.12 1.70
C LEU A 60 -3.88 -0.51 0.53
N VAL A 61 -2.61 -0.09 0.56
CA VAL A 61 -1.60 -0.47 -0.43
C VAL A 61 -1.42 -1.99 -0.41
N HIS A 62 -1.31 -2.61 0.77
CA HIS A 62 -1.25 -4.08 0.90
C HIS A 62 -2.44 -4.77 0.22
N ALA A 63 -3.66 -4.29 0.48
CA ALA A 63 -4.85 -4.87 -0.10
C ALA A 63 -4.89 -4.67 -1.64
N VAL A 64 -4.59 -3.47 -2.14
CA VAL A 64 -4.56 -3.20 -3.59
C VAL A 64 -3.49 -4.02 -4.29
N GLU A 65 -2.26 -4.04 -3.78
CA GLU A 65 -1.17 -4.77 -4.45
C GLU A 65 -1.36 -6.28 -4.40
N SER A 66 -1.86 -6.82 -3.29
CA SER A 66 -2.20 -8.25 -3.22
C SER A 66 -3.36 -8.61 -4.15
N TYR A 67 -4.34 -7.72 -4.32
CA TYR A 67 -5.42 -7.91 -5.28
C TYR A 67 -4.94 -7.84 -6.73
N LEU A 68 -3.95 -7.02 -7.02
CA LEU A 68 -3.42 -6.89 -8.38
C LEU A 68 -2.27 -7.87 -8.68
N SER A 69 -1.80 -8.62 -7.67
CA SER A 69 -0.66 -9.53 -7.80
C SER A 69 -0.92 -10.65 -8.79
N VAL A 70 0.12 -11.08 -9.51
CA VAL A 70 0.08 -12.29 -10.35
C VAL A 70 -0.09 -13.59 -9.55
N ASN A 71 0.12 -13.54 -8.23
CA ASN A 71 -0.13 -14.68 -7.32
C ASN A 71 -1.48 -14.57 -6.60
N ALA A 72 -2.37 -13.66 -7.02
CA ALA A 72 -3.70 -13.53 -6.44
C ALA A 72 -4.51 -14.83 -6.60
N SER A 73 -5.36 -15.11 -5.62
CA SER A 73 -6.23 -16.28 -5.54
C SER A 73 -7.63 -15.85 -5.06
N PRO A 74 -8.67 -16.68 -5.24
CA PRO A 74 -10.01 -16.34 -4.76
C PRO A 74 -10.09 -16.00 -3.26
N ILE A 75 -9.23 -16.62 -2.43
CA ILE A 75 -9.17 -16.35 -0.99
C ILE A 75 -8.54 -14.97 -0.73
N THR A 76 -7.38 -14.70 -1.32
CA THR A 76 -6.70 -13.40 -1.15
C THR A 76 -7.52 -12.27 -1.76
N ASP A 77 -8.26 -12.54 -2.83
CA ASP A 77 -9.16 -11.60 -3.50
C ASP A 77 -10.29 -11.16 -2.58
N ALA A 78 -10.97 -12.13 -1.95
CA ALA A 78 -12.05 -11.84 -1.00
C ALA A 78 -11.56 -11.01 0.20
N LEU A 79 -10.37 -11.35 0.73
CA LEU A 79 -9.74 -10.62 1.82
C LEU A 79 -9.33 -9.20 1.41
N ALA A 80 -8.67 -9.05 0.26
CA ALA A 80 -8.20 -7.75 -0.23
C ALA A 80 -9.35 -6.79 -0.55
N ILE A 81 -10.37 -7.24 -1.30
CA ILE A 81 -11.54 -6.40 -1.60
C ILE A 81 -12.33 -6.05 -0.33
N GLY A 82 -12.45 -6.99 0.61
CA GLY A 82 -13.05 -6.74 1.91
C GLY A 82 -12.28 -5.67 2.70
N ALA A 83 -10.95 -5.76 2.71
CA ALA A 83 -10.07 -4.77 3.35
C ALA A 83 -10.21 -3.37 2.72
N ILE A 84 -10.19 -3.27 1.38
CA ILE A 84 -10.36 -2.00 0.66
C ILE A 84 -11.69 -1.33 1.06
N LYS A 85 -12.79 -2.09 1.07
CA LYS A 85 -14.12 -1.58 1.44
C LYS A 85 -14.19 -1.04 2.86
N LEU A 86 -13.56 -1.74 3.81
CA LEU A 86 -13.52 -1.30 5.20
C LEU A 86 -12.65 -0.05 5.35
N ILE A 87 -11.45 -0.04 4.77
CA ILE A 87 -10.51 1.08 4.88
C ILE A 87 -11.10 2.35 4.29
N ALA A 88 -11.70 2.28 3.09
CA ALA A 88 -12.31 3.42 2.43
C ALA A 88 -13.38 4.12 3.31
N LYS A 89 -14.08 3.35 4.15
CA LYS A 89 -15.12 3.86 5.05
C LYS A 89 -14.60 4.27 6.43
N ALA A 90 -13.62 3.54 6.95
CA ALA A 90 -13.20 3.65 8.35
C ALA A 90 -12.01 4.60 8.53
N LEU A 91 -11.07 4.65 7.59
CA LEU A 91 -9.85 5.44 7.72
C LEU A 91 -10.13 6.94 7.91
N PRO A 92 -11.00 7.60 7.11
CA PRO A 92 -11.32 9.01 7.35
C PRO A 92 -11.95 9.26 8.73
N LYS A 93 -12.76 8.32 9.22
CA LYS A 93 -13.41 8.42 10.55
C LYS A 93 -12.41 8.26 11.69
N ALA A 94 -11.56 7.24 11.63
CA ALA A 94 -10.51 7.00 12.61
C ALA A 94 -9.48 8.15 12.65
N TYR A 95 -9.24 8.78 11.50
CA TYR A 95 -8.38 9.95 11.36
C TYR A 95 -9.01 11.24 11.95
N ALA A 96 -10.29 11.46 11.67
CA ALA A 96 -11.03 12.64 12.15
C ALA A 96 -11.34 12.56 13.64
N ASN A 97 -11.70 11.37 14.15
CA ASN A 97 -11.99 11.11 15.55
C ASN A 97 -11.16 9.92 16.05
N PRO A 98 -10.01 10.16 16.71
CA PRO A 98 -9.13 9.11 17.22
C PRO A 98 -9.80 8.16 18.23
N ALA A 99 -10.90 8.58 18.85
CA ALA A 99 -11.66 7.81 19.84
C ALA A 99 -12.86 7.03 19.25
N ASP A 100 -13.09 7.10 17.93
CA ASP A 100 -14.14 6.32 17.28
C ASP A 100 -13.77 4.83 17.28
N LEU A 101 -14.26 4.10 18.29
CA LEU A 101 -13.90 2.70 18.49
C LEU A 101 -14.36 1.81 17.34
N VAL A 102 -15.48 2.12 16.70
CA VAL A 102 -16.00 1.36 15.55
C VAL A 102 -15.06 1.54 14.36
N ALA A 103 -14.65 2.78 14.07
CA ALA A 103 -13.68 3.03 13.01
C ALA A 103 -12.31 2.39 13.30
N ARG A 104 -11.87 2.36 14.58
CA ARG A 104 -10.65 1.66 14.98
C ARG A 104 -10.75 0.14 14.79
N GLU A 105 -11.90 -0.46 15.11
CA GLU A 105 -12.18 -1.88 14.92
C GLU A 105 -12.21 -2.26 13.45
N ASP A 106 -12.90 -1.48 12.61
CA ASP A 106 -12.92 -1.67 11.16
C ASP A 106 -11.51 -1.57 10.58
N MET A 107 -10.70 -0.58 11.00
CA MET A 107 -9.32 -0.45 10.53
C MET A 107 -8.44 -1.60 10.99
N ALA A 108 -8.55 -2.06 12.24
CA ALA A 108 -7.79 -3.20 12.74
C ALA A 108 -8.15 -4.49 11.98
N THR A 109 -9.44 -4.71 11.74
CA THR A 109 -9.95 -5.84 10.95
C THR A 109 -9.46 -5.77 9.51
N ALA A 110 -9.53 -4.60 8.88
CA ALA A 110 -9.10 -4.43 7.50
C ALA A 110 -7.58 -4.62 7.34
N SER A 111 -6.78 -4.11 8.30
CA SER A 111 -5.33 -4.34 8.33
C SER A 111 -5.00 -5.83 8.47
N LEU A 112 -5.76 -6.56 9.28
CA LEU A 112 -5.61 -8.01 9.44
C LEU A 112 -5.92 -8.74 8.12
N MET A 113 -7.05 -8.40 7.49
CA MET A 113 -7.46 -8.97 6.20
C MET A 113 -6.43 -8.68 5.09
N ALA A 114 -5.95 -7.45 5.02
CA ALA A 114 -4.89 -7.05 4.09
C ALA A 114 -3.60 -7.85 4.37
N GLY A 115 -3.23 -8.01 5.64
CA GLY A 115 -2.11 -8.85 6.10
C GLY A 115 -2.20 -10.29 5.60
N MET A 116 -3.35 -10.93 5.79
CA MET A 116 -3.60 -12.29 5.31
C MET A 116 -3.59 -12.36 3.76
N ALA A 117 -4.07 -11.33 3.07
CA ALA A 117 -4.05 -11.28 1.61
C ALA A 117 -2.60 -11.17 1.08
N PHE A 118 -1.86 -10.15 1.49
CA PHE A 118 -0.50 -9.91 0.98
C PHE A 118 0.51 -10.92 1.49
N GLY A 119 0.30 -11.50 2.69
CA GLY A 119 1.13 -12.59 3.19
C GLY A 119 1.15 -13.83 2.27
N ASN A 120 0.11 -13.99 1.45
CA ASN A 120 -0.03 -15.13 0.52
C ASN A 120 0.13 -14.74 -0.95
N ALA A 121 -0.39 -13.58 -1.38
CA ALA A 121 -0.27 -13.11 -2.76
C ALA A 121 0.99 -12.26 -3.01
N GLY A 122 1.63 -11.76 -1.96
CA GLY A 122 2.70 -10.77 -2.05
C GLY A 122 2.20 -9.35 -2.33
N VAL A 123 3.17 -8.44 -2.40
CA VAL A 123 3.01 -7.04 -2.83
C VAL A 123 3.87 -6.78 -4.07
N GLY A 124 3.70 -5.62 -4.71
CA GLY A 124 4.22 -5.33 -6.05
C GLY A 124 5.11 -4.09 -6.12
N ALA A 125 4.92 -3.32 -7.20
CA ALA A 125 5.77 -2.20 -7.56
C ALA A 125 5.69 -1.03 -6.56
N VAL A 126 4.57 -0.78 -5.86
CA VAL A 126 4.50 0.31 -4.87
C VAL A 126 5.53 0.08 -3.77
N HIS A 127 5.54 -1.12 -3.19
CA HIS A 127 6.52 -1.47 -2.16
C HIS A 127 7.95 -1.47 -2.69
N ALA A 128 8.18 -1.94 -3.91
CA ALA A 128 9.52 -1.92 -4.52
C ALA A 128 10.03 -0.48 -4.68
N LEU A 129 9.21 0.42 -5.22
CA LEU A 129 9.58 1.82 -5.42
C LEU A 129 9.65 2.61 -4.09
N ALA A 130 8.97 2.16 -3.04
CA ALA A 130 9.07 2.78 -1.72
C ALA A 130 10.39 2.46 -0.98
N TYR A 131 11.11 1.40 -1.34
CA TYR A 131 12.33 1.00 -0.63
C TYR A 131 13.47 2.02 -0.77
N PRO A 132 13.82 2.53 -1.97
CA PRO A 132 14.82 3.60 -2.11
C PRO A 132 14.44 4.88 -1.38
N LEU A 133 13.15 5.24 -1.37
CA LEU A 133 12.66 6.41 -0.62
C LEU A 133 12.92 6.29 0.88
N GLY A 134 12.60 5.13 1.46
CA GLY A 134 12.84 4.85 2.87
C GLY A 134 14.32 4.70 3.21
N GLY A 135 15.11 4.09 2.34
CA GLY A 135 16.55 3.85 2.57
C GLY A 135 17.39 5.12 2.47
N ARG A 136 17.14 5.95 1.45
CA ARG A 136 17.97 7.14 1.16
C ARG A 136 17.52 8.39 1.92
N PHE A 137 16.22 8.55 2.14
CA PHE A 137 15.64 9.79 2.68
C PHE A 137 14.93 9.60 4.01
N ASN A 138 14.97 8.39 4.59
CA ASN A 138 14.32 8.06 5.86
C ASN A 138 12.81 8.41 5.89
N ILE A 139 12.15 8.37 4.74
CA ILE A 139 10.70 8.58 4.65
C ILE A 139 10.01 7.35 5.25
N ALA A 140 9.02 7.59 6.10
CA ALA A 140 8.27 6.53 6.76
C ALA A 140 7.58 5.62 5.73
N HIS A 141 7.57 4.30 5.99
CA HIS A 141 7.17 3.29 5.01
C HIS A 141 5.77 3.51 4.43
N GLY A 142 4.75 3.62 5.30
CA GLY A 142 3.37 3.85 4.86
C GLY A 142 3.20 5.15 4.10
N VAL A 143 4.02 6.17 4.38
CA VAL A 143 4.00 7.45 3.67
C VAL A 143 4.58 7.30 2.26
N SER A 144 5.72 6.60 2.11
CA SER A 144 6.29 6.31 0.78
C SER A 144 5.34 5.47 -0.07
N ASN A 145 4.70 4.46 0.51
CA ASN A 145 3.72 3.62 -0.17
C ASN A 145 2.49 4.43 -0.61
N ALA A 146 1.92 5.22 0.31
CA ALA A 146 0.77 6.07 0.03
C ALA A 146 1.01 7.07 -1.10
N LEU A 147 2.20 7.70 -1.10
CA LEU A 147 2.58 8.66 -2.13
C LEU A 147 2.66 8.02 -3.52
N LEU A 148 3.26 6.83 -3.62
CA LEU A 148 3.54 6.18 -4.91
C LEU A 148 2.33 5.42 -5.47
N LEU A 149 1.38 5.02 -4.63
CA LEU A 149 0.27 4.15 -5.00
C LEU A 149 -0.54 4.65 -6.22
N PRO A 150 -1.03 5.91 -6.27
CA PRO A 150 -1.81 6.37 -7.43
C PRO A 150 -1.03 6.31 -8.75
N TYR A 151 0.27 6.63 -8.70
CA TYR A 151 1.13 6.63 -9.88
C TYR A 151 1.42 5.21 -10.39
N VAL A 152 1.70 4.28 -9.48
CA VAL A 152 1.88 2.87 -9.85
C VAL A 152 0.57 2.25 -10.35
N MET A 153 -0.57 2.58 -9.73
CA MET A 153 -1.90 2.14 -10.18
C MET A 153 -2.18 2.61 -11.61
N ALA A 154 -1.85 3.86 -11.95
CA ALA A 154 -2.02 4.38 -13.30
C ALA A 154 -1.23 3.58 -14.36
N TRP A 155 -0.04 3.09 -13.99
CA TRP A 155 0.78 2.23 -14.84
C TRP A 155 0.26 0.79 -14.92
N ASN A 156 -0.14 0.22 -13.78
CA ASN A 156 -0.64 -1.16 -13.69
C ASN A 156 -1.99 -1.32 -14.39
N LYS A 157 -2.83 -0.28 -14.42
CA LYS A 157 -4.16 -0.29 -15.02
C LYS A 157 -4.24 -0.98 -16.37
N LEU A 158 -3.28 -0.75 -17.27
CA LEU A 158 -3.27 -1.35 -18.61
C LEU A 158 -3.28 -2.90 -18.57
N ALA A 159 -2.71 -3.51 -17.54
CA ALA A 159 -2.59 -4.96 -17.38
C ALA A 159 -3.76 -5.59 -16.60
N CYS A 160 -4.60 -4.79 -15.93
CA CYS A 160 -5.61 -5.30 -14.98
C CYS A 160 -6.84 -4.38 -14.87
N VAL A 161 -7.39 -3.95 -16.02
CA VAL A 161 -8.47 -2.96 -16.10
C VAL A 161 -9.71 -3.38 -15.30
N GLU A 162 -10.12 -4.64 -15.42
CA GLU A 162 -11.31 -5.19 -14.76
C GLU A 162 -11.14 -5.21 -13.24
N ARG A 163 -9.97 -5.64 -12.75
CA ARG A 163 -9.65 -5.62 -11.31
C ARG A 163 -9.57 -4.19 -10.77
N MET A 164 -9.09 -3.24 -11.57
CA MET A 164 -9.08 -1.83 -11.20
C MET A 164 -10.50 -1.24 -11.11
N ALA A 165 -11.42 -1.65 -11.99
CA ALA A 165 -12.83 -1.26 -11.90
C ALA A 165 -13.48 -1.78 -10.60
N GLU A 166 -13.14 -3.00 -10.18
CA GLU A 166 -13.61 -3.54 -8.90
C GLU A 166 -13.02 -2.81 -7.69
N ILE A 167 -11.74 -2.39 -7.75
CA ILE A 167 -11.15 -1.52 -6.74
C ILE A 167 -11.91 -0.20 -6.64
N ALA A 168 -12.29 0.42 -7.78
CA ALA A 168 -13.10 1.65 -7.76
C ALA A 168 -14.41 1.45 -7.00
N ALA A 169 -15.14 0.37 -7.31
CA ALA A 169 -16.38 0.05 -6.61
C ALA A 169 -16.14 -0.21 -5.11
N ALA A 170 -15.04 -0.88 -4.75
CA ALA A 170 -14.65 -1.13 -3.36
C ALA A 170 -14.29 0.16 -2.60
N LEU A 171 -13.72 1.16 -3.29
CA LEU A 171 -13.47 2.49 -2.74
C LEU A 171 -14.73 3.36 -2.62
N GLY A 172 -15.89 2.88 -3.11
CA GLY A 172 -17.17 3.58 -3.02
C GLY A 172 -17.56 4.39 -4.27
N VAL A 173 -16.80 4.26 -5.36
CA VAL A 173 -17.13 4.89 -6.65
C VAL A 173 -18.38 4.24 -7.25
N GLN A 174 -19.29 5.05 -7.80
CA GLN A 174 -20.43 4.55 -8.56
C GLN A 174 -19.98 4.11 -9.95
N THR A 175 -19.79 2.81 -10.15
CA THR A 175 -19.29 2.23 -11.40
C THR A 175 -20.38 1.76 -12.35
N HIS A 176 -21.65 1.76 -11.93
CA HIS A 176 -22.76 1.29 -12.75
C HIS A 176 -22.92 2.14 -14.03
N GLY A 177 -22.93 1.47 -15.18
CA GLY A 177 -23.03 2.13 -16.49
C GLY A 177 -21.69 2.68 -17.03
N LEU A 178 -20.60 2.55 -16.29
CA LEU A 178 -19.26 2.88 -16.77
C LEU A 178 -18.63 1.69 -17.49
N SER A 179 -17.74 1.97 -18.45
CA SER A 179 -16.79 0.97 -18.95
C SER A 179 -15.74 0.67 -17.88
N ASP A 180 -15.17 -0.54 -17.90
CA ASP A 180 -14.10 -0.91 -16.95
C ASP A 180 -12.92 0.05 -17.02
N LYS A 181 -12.59 0.57 -18.21
CA LYS A 181 -11.55 1.58 -18.38
C LYS A 181 -11.85 2.87 -17.61
N ALA A 182 -13.08 3.38 -17.73
CA ALA A 182 -13.50 4.59 -17.03
C ALA A 182 -13.57 4.36 -15.51
N ALA A 183 -14.06 3.20 -15.07
CA ALA A 183 -14.06 2.84 -13.65
C ALA A 183 -12.62 2.71 -13.11
N ALA A 184 -11.69 2.15 -13.89
CA ALA A 184 -10.30 2.02 -13.51
C ALA A 184 -9.57 3.38 -13.42
N ASP A 185 -9.94 4.36 -14.25
CA ASP A 185 -9.47 5.75 -14.11
C ASP A 185 -9.93 6.34 -12.77
N LEU A 186 -11.22 6.17 -12.44
CA LEU A 186 -11.79 6.64 -11.17
C LEU A 186 -11.18 5.93 -9.94
N ALA A 187 -10.67 4.70 -10.07
CA ALA A 187 -9.95 4.02 -8.98
C ALA A 187 -8.70 4.81 -8.54
N VAL A 188 -7.95 5.35 -9.52
CA VAL A 188 -6.74 6.13 -9.25
C VAL A 188 -7.09 7.46 -8.59
N GLU A 189 -8.15 8.11 -9.08
CA GLU A 189 -8.65 9.37 -8.52
C GLU A 189 -9.15 9.19 -7.09
N ALA A 190 -10.02 8.21 -6.85
CA ALA A 190 -10.55 7.90 -5.51
C ALA A 190 -9.44 7.56 -4.51
N MET A 191 -8.37 6.89 -4.96
CA MET A 191 -7.20 6.62 -4.13
C MET A 191 -6.47 7.90 -3.72
N ALA A 192 -6.23 8.80 -4.68
CA ALA A 192 -5.58 10.08 -4.43
C ALA A 192 -6.43 10.99 -3.51
N GLU A 193 -7.75 10.97 -3.67
CA GLU A 193 -8.70 11.68 -2.81
C GLU A 193 -8.69 11.13 -1.39
N LEU A 194 -8.71 9.81 -1.21
CA LEU A 194 -8.65 9.19 0.11
C LEU A 194 -7.34 9.55 0.83
N CYS A 195 -6.19 9.47 0.15
CA CYS A 195 -4.91 9.89 0.72
C CYS A 195 -4.92 11.37 1.13
N ALA A 196 -5.48 12.25 0.29
CA ALA A 196 -5.61 13.67 0.60
C ALA A 196 -6.54 13.94 1.79
N SER A 197 -7.62 13.16 1.94
CA SER A 197 -8.59 13.31 3.04
C SER A 197 -8.01 13.03 4.43
N VAL A 198 -6.88 12.31 4.48
CA VAL A 198 -6.15 11.99 5.71
C VAL A 198 -4.77 12.67 5.78
N ASP A 199 -4.61 13.78 5.06
CA ASP A 199 -3.44 14.64 5.03
C ASP A 199 -2.11 13.92 4.68
N ILE A 200 -2.15 12.90 3.81
CA ILE A 200 -0.92 12.35 3.22
C ILE A 200 -0.31 13.40 2.27
N PRO A 201 0.96 13.80 2.45
CA PRO A 201 1.60 14.75 1.55
C PRO A 201 1.69 14.22 0.12
N LYS A 202 1.52 15.13 -0.84
CA LYS A 202 1.58 14.82 -2.27
C LYS A 202 2.98 15.04 -2.81
N GLY A 203 3.45 14.09 -3.59
CA GLY A 203 4.66 14.18 -4.40
C GLY A 203 5.96 14.16 -3.59
N MET A 204 7.03 13.70 -4.22
CA MET A 204 8.33 13.48 -3.58
C MET A 204 9.02 14.79 -3.19
N ARG A 205 8.72 15.91 -3.87
CA ARG A 205 9.20 17.25 -3.49
C ARG A 205 8.82 17.62 -2.06
N SER A 206 7.64 17.21 -1.60
CA SER A 206 7.17 17.50 -0.23
C SER A 206 8.01 16.85 0.87
N PHE A 207 8.81 15.83 0.51
CA PHE A 207 9.72 15.12 1.40
C PHE A 207 11.20 15.48 1.18
N GLY A 208 11.49 16.50 0.36
CA GLY A 208 12.87 16.93 0.10
C GLY A 208 13.70 15.93 -0.70
N VAL A 209 13.06 15.03 -1.46
CA VAL A 209 13.76 14.14 -2.40
C VAL A 209 14.34 14.99 -3.53
N PRO A 210 15.65 14.91 -3.83
CA PRO A 210 16.24 15.63 -4.96
C PRO A 210 15.82 15.04 -6.31
N GLU A 211 15.54 15.88 -7.30
CA GLU A 211 15.14 15.42 -8.66
C GLU A 211 16.23 14.58 -9.33
N ASP A 212 17.50 14.91 -9.09
CA ASP A 212 18.66 14.20 -9.63
C ASP A 212 18.88 12.82 -8.99
N ALA A 213 18.19 12.51 -7.89
CA ALA A 213 18.19 11.19 -7.29
C ALA A 213 17.31 10.17 -8.03
N ILE A 214 16.37 10.64 -8.87
CA ILE A 214 15.35 9.82 -9.55
C ILE A 214 15.97 8.69 -10.41
N PRO A 215 16.96 8.94 -11.29
CA PRO A 215 17.54 7.87 -12.11
C PRO A 215 18.17 6.75 -11.28
N ALA A 216 18.92 7.11 -10.22
CA ALA A 216 19.54 6.14 -9.32
C ALA A 216 18.48 5.33 -8.55
N MET A 217 17.41 5.97 -8.06
CA MET A 217 16.30 5.29 -7.40
C MET A 217 15.57 4.31 -8.34
N ALA A 218 15.42 4.66 -9.61
CA ALA A 218 14.79 3.79 -10.59
C ALA A 218 15.62 2.52 -10.84
N GLU A 219 16.94 2.67 -10.97
CA GLU A 219 17.88 1.55 -11.08
C GLU A 219 17.97 0.68 -9.83
N GLU A 220 17.82 1.26 -8.64
CA GLU A 220 17.76 0.51 -7.38
C GLU A 220 16.45 -0.28 -7.27
N ALA A 221 15.32 0.38 -7.53
CA ALA A 221 13.99 -0.24 -7.46
C ALA A 221 13.81 -1.38 -8.48
N SER A 222 14.37 -1.23 -9.68
CA SER A 222 14.31 -2.26 -10.74
C SER A 222 14.98 -3.58 -10.33
N LYS A 223 15.94 -3.54 -9.38
CA LYS A 223 16.67 -4.70 -8.87
C LYS A 223 15.94 -5.42 -7.74
N ILE A 224 14.80 -4.91 -7.26
CA ILE A 224 14.01 -5.53 -6.18
C ILE A 224 13.12 -6.63 -6.77
N ASP A 225 13.76 -7.67 -7.31
CA ASP A 225 13.12 -8.74 -8.10
C ASP A 225 12.00 -9.44 -7.32
N ARG A 226 12.19 -9.69 -6.03
CA ARG A 226 11.21 -10.37 -5.15
C ARG A 226 9.82 -9.72 -5.18
N LEU A 227 9.76 -8.39 -5.26
CA LEU A 227 8.50 -7.64 -5.26
C LEU A 227 8.04 -7.39 -6.70
N MET A 228 8.96 -6.99 -7.58
CA MET A 228 8.66 -6.68 -8.97
C MET A 228 8.08 -7.86 -9.74
N ARG A 229 8.49 -9.10 -9.43
CA ARG A 229 7.95 -10.33 -10.04
C ARG A 229 6.47 -10.56 -9.75
N ASN A 230 5.92 -9.95 -8.70
CA ASN A 230 4.51 -10.11 -8.32
C ASN A 230 3.63 -9.08 -9.05
N ASN A 231 4.21 -8.00 -9.58
CA ASN A 231 3.47 -6.89 -10.17
C ASN A 231 2.80 -7.33 -11.50
N PRO A 232 1.53 -6.97 -11.76
CA PRO A 232 0.82 -7.43 -12.96
C PRO A 232 1.41 -6.91 -14.26
N ARG A 233 2.16 -5.81 -14.20
CA ARG A 233 2.88 -5.23 -15.32
C ARG A 233 4.38 -5.31 -15.07
N ARG A 234 5.14 -5.88 -16.00
CA ARG A 234 6.62 -5.76 -15.95
C ARG A 234 7.01 -4.31 -16.21
N LEU A 235 7.80 -3.73 -15.32
CA LEU A 235 8.32 -2.37 -15.46
C LEU A 235 9.83 -2.41 -15.66
N THR A 236 10.31 -1.69 -16.67
CA THR A 236 11.74 -1.43 -16.89
C THR A 236 12.21 -0.30 -15.97
N ALA A 237 13.53 -0.13 -15.82
CA ALA A 237 14.09 1.02 -15.09
C ALA A 237 13.58 2.37 -15.67
N GLY A 238 13.43 2.47 -17.00
CA GLY A 238 12.87 3.66 -17.65
C GLY A 238 11.38 3.90 -17.36
N ASP A 239 10.58 2.84 -17.19
CA ASP A 239 9.18 2.96 -16.76
C ASP A 239 9.10 3.45 -15.30
N ILE A 240 9.94 2.88 -14.43
CA ILE A 240 10.04 3.27 -13.02
C ILE A 240 10.48 4.73 -12.89
N GLU A 241 11.44 5.17 -13.70
CA GLU A 241 11.87 6.56 -13.74
C GLU A 241 10.70 7.50 -14.08
N GLN A 242 9.88 7.14 -15.07
CA GLN A 242 8.68 7.91 -15.42
C GLN A 242 7.64 7.95 -14.30
N ILE A 243 7.47 6.85 -13.56
CA ILE A 243 6.61 6.82 -12.36
C ILE A 243 7.11 7.81 -11.31
N TYR A 244 8.40 7.79 -11.00
CA TYR A 244 9.00 8.75 -10.06
C TYR A 244 8.87 10.19 -10.55
N ARG A 245 9.08 10.46 -11.84
CA ARG A 245 8.90 11.81 -12.41
C ARG A 245 7.46 12.29 -12.32
N ALA A 246 6.48 11.41 -12.53
CA ALA A 246 5.07 11.74 -12.35
C ALA A 246 4.74 12.03 -10.88
N ALA A 247 5.44 11.37 -9.96
CA ALA A 247 5.31 11.55 -8.52
C ALA A 247 6.18 12.68 -7.93
N TYR A 248 6.88 13.48 -8.75
CA TYR A 248 7.82 14.51 -8.27
C TYR A 248 7.21 15.91 -8.16
#